data_AF-F6RFS0-F1
#
_entry.id   AF-F6RFS0-F1
#
_cell.length_a   1.000
_cell.length_b   1.000
_cell.length_c   1.000
_cell.angle_alpha   90.00
_cell.angle_beta   90.00
_cell.angle_gamma   90.00
#
_symmetry.space_group_name_H-M   'P 1'
#
loop_
_entity.id
_entity.type
_entity.pdbx_description
1 polymer ?
#
loop_
_entity_poly.entity_id
_entity_poly.type
_entity_poly.pdbx_seq_one_letter_code
_entity_poly.pdbx_strand_id
1 'polypeptide(L)'
;TKKFIYINISANREKRNKIVDIKKNMRDAMVAIMMAMGDLEPPVLVDKESNAARREYILHEAIYYKEEEDFDESFFDTIEELWSDAGVQKCFDRSNEYQLIDCAKYFLDQIKTIRLKDYSPTDQDLLRCRVLTRGIFETKFSVEKVNFHMFDVGGQREERRKWIQCFN
;
A
#
# COMPACT_ATOMS: atom_id res chain seq x y z
N THR A 1 5.69 -12.69 4.87
CA THR A 1 6.98 -13.30 4.46
C THR A 1 6.99 -14.82 4.46
N LYS A 2 6.48 -15.54 5.48
CA LYS A 2 6.55 -17.03 5.54
C LYS A 2 5.54 -17.80 4.67
N LYS A 3 4.45 -17.17 4.21
CA LYS A 3 3.39 -17.83 3.41
C LYS A 3 3.83 -18.18 1.98
N PHE A 4 4.85 -17.50 1.45
CA PHE A 4 5.33 -17.68 0.07
C PHE A 4 6.15 -18.96 -0.16
N ILE A 5 6.72 -19.56 0.88
CA ILE A 5 7.70 -20.66 0.70
C ILE A 5 7.00 -22.02 0.48
N TYR A 6 5.75 -22.21 0.92
CA TYR A 6 5.16 -23.57 1.00
C TYR A 6 3.75 -23.76 0.42
N ILE A 7 3.08 -22.72 -0.10
CA ILE A 7 1.75 -22.88 -0.72
C ILE A 7 1.84 -22.57 -2.21
N ASN A 8 2.14 -23.59 -2.99
CA ASN A 8 1.97 -23.58 -4.43
C ASN A 8 0.57 -24.16 -4.68
N ILE A 9 -0.40 -23.40 -5.23
CA ILE A 9 -1.59 -23.86 -6.02
C ILE A 9 -2.67 -22.75 -6.31
N SER A 10 -2.65 -21.51 -5.79
CA SER A 10 -3.68 -20.46 -6.10
C SER A 10 -3.17 -19.20 -6.85
N ALA A 11 -1.99 -19.28 -7.48
CA ALA A 11 -1.17 -18.12 -7.86
C ALA A 11 -1.84 -17.04 -8.76
N ASN A 12 -2.72 -17.37 -9.71
CA ASN A 12 -3.17 -16.38 -10.70
C ASN A 12 -4.29 -15.45 -10.21
N ARG A 13 -5.26 -15.97 -9.44
CA ARG A 13 -6.35 -15.12 -8.90
C ARG A 13 -5.86 -14.28 -7.72
N GLU A 14 -4.96 -14.84 -6.90
CA GLU A 14 -4.28 -14.08 -5.85
C GLU A 14 -3.42 -12.97 -6.43
N LYS A 15 -2.67 -13.22 -7.52
CA LYS A 15 -1.86 -12.18 -8.18
C LYS A 15 -2.69 -11.02 -8.72
N ARG A 16 -3.85 -11.27 -9.34
CA ARG A 16 -4.75 -10.19 -9.81
C ARG A 16 -5.27 -9.31 -8.66
N ASN A 17 -5.74 -9.93 -7.58
CA ASN A 17 -6.19 -9.18 -6.40
C ASN A 17 -5.05 -8.34 -5.80
N LYS A 18 -3.80 -8.84 -5.89
CA LYS A 18 -2.61 -8.12 -5.40
C LYS A 18 -2.24 -6.90 -6.22
N ILE A 19 -2.55 -6.85 -7.52
CA ILE A 19 -2.34 -5.65 -8.35
C ILE A 19 -3.17 -4.49 -7.80
N VAL A 20 -4.45 -4.75 -7.51
CA VAL A 20 -5.35 -3.74 -6.94
C VAL A 20 -4.87 -3.30 -5.56
N ASP A 21 -4.41 -4.23 -4.71
CA ASP A 21 -3.84 -3.88 -3.40
C ASP A 21 -2.58 -2.99 -3.52
N ILE A 22 -1.71 -3.25 -4.50
CA ILE A 22 -0.51 -2.45 -4.77
C ILE A 22 -0.89 -1.04 -5.23
N LYS A 23 -1.83 -0.92 -6.19
CA LYS A 23 -2.35 0.38 -6.66
C LYS A 23 -3.01 1.16 -5.52
N LYS A 24 -3.75 0.48 -4.62
CA LYS A 24 -4.30 1.06 -3.38
C LYS A 24 -3.20 1.55 -2.43
N ASN A 25 -2.14 0.77 -2.22
CA ASN A 25 -1.02 1.23 -1.39
C ASN A 25 -0.36 2.50 -1.96
N MET A 26 -0.17 2.59 -3.27
CA MET A 26 0.35 3.79 -3.93
C MET A 26 -0.57 5.00 -3.67
N ARG A 27 -1.88 4.84 -3.89
CA ARG A 27 -2.86 5.89 -3.60
C ARG A 27 -2.84 6.29 -2.13
N ASP A 28 -2.97 5.34 -1.22
CA ASP A 28 -3.06 5.59 0.22
C ASP A 28 -1.81 6.31 0.74
N ALA A 29 -0.64 5.95 0.21
CA ALA A 29 0.60 6.68 0.48
C ALA A 29 0.52 8.13 0.01
N MET A 30 0.09 8.38 -1.23
CA MET A 30 -0.03 9.75 -1.74
C MET A 30 -1.08 10.58 -0.98
N VAL A 31 -2.24 10.00 -0.68
CA VAL A 31 -3.29 10.66 0.12
C VAL A 31 -2.74 11.05 1.49
N ALA A 32 -2.05 10.14 2.19
CA ALA A 32 -1.45 10.43 3.48
C ALA A 32 -0.44 11.58 3.41
N ILE A 33 0.41 11.61 2.38
CA ILE A 33 1.37 12.71 2.17
C ILE A 33 0.63 14.04 1.88
N MET A 34 -0.39 14.04 1.02
CA MET A 34 -1.16 15.25 0.70
C MET A 34 -1.90 15.83 1.90
N MET A 35 -2.45 14.97 2.76
CA MET A 35 -3.07 15.39 4.03
C MET A 35 -2.01 15.99 4.97
N ALA A 36 -0.92 15.27 5.20
CA ALA A 36 0.16 15.70 6.08
C ALA A 36 0.78 17.05 5.68
N MET A 37 0.87 17.36 4.38
CA MET A 37 1.33 18.66 3.91
C MET A 37 0.60 19.85 4.55
N GLY A 38 -0.71 19.74 4.79
CA GLY A 38 -1.51 20.77 5.46
C GLY A 38 -1.49 20.70 6.99
N ASP A 39 -1.24 19.51 7.55
CA ASP A 39 -1.35 19.24 8.99
C ASP A 39 -0.01 19.37 9.74
N LEU A 40 1.13 19.30 9.02
CA LEU A 40 2.45 19.50 9.59
C LEU A 40 2.63 20.93 10.11
N GLU A 41 3.44 21.07 11.15
CA GLU A 41 3.83 22.38 11.70
C GLU A 41 5.36 22.56 11.57
N PRO A 42 5.87 23.53 10.77
CA PRO A 42 5.11 24.34 9.82
C PRO A 42 4.58 23.51 8.64
N PRO A 43 3.51 23.97 7.96
CA PRO A 43 2.95 23.26 6.82
C PRO A 43 3.90 23.26 5.62
N VAL A 44 3.73 22.27 4.75
CA VAL A 44 4.52 22.10 3.53
C VAL A 44 3.60 22.35 2.34
N LEU A 45 3.98 23.27 1.46
CA LEU A 45 3.24 23.57 0.24
C LEU A 45 3.80 22.76 -0.94
N VAL A 46 2.99 22.56 -1.97
CA VAL A 46 3.51 22.08 -3.27
C VAL A 46 4.48 23.11 -3.84
N ASP A 47 5.54 22.64 -4.47
CA ASP A 47 6.57 23.52 -5.06
C ASP A 47 6.09 24.10 -6.39
N LYS A 48 5.40 23.29 -7.21
CA LYS A 48 4.78 23.75 -8.47
C LYS A 48 3.33 24.16 -8.22
N GLU A 49 2.97 25.40 -8.55
CA GLU A 49 1.58 25.89 -8.44
C GLU A 49 0.58 25.04 -9.24
N SER A 50 1.01 24.52 -10.41
CA SER A 50 0.22 23.59 -11.23
C SER A 50 -0.18 22.29 -10.51
N ASN A 51 0.50 21.95 -9.41
CA ASN A 51 0.19 20.77 -8.61
C ASN A 51 -0.91 21.01 -7.56
N ALA A 52 -1.37 22.24 -7.35
CA ALA A 52 -2.46 22.54 -6.43
C ALA A 52 -3.76 21.79 -6.80
N ALA A 53 -4.14 21.81 -8.08
CA ALA A 53 -5.32 21.08 -8.58
C ALA A 53 -5.16 19.55 -8.47
N ARG A 54 -3.94 19.04 -8.67
CA ARG A 54 -3.61 17.62 -8.52
C ARG A 54 -3.73 17.16 -7.07
N ARG A 55 -3.23 17.96 -6.13
CA ARG A 55 -3.40 17.70 -4.69
C ARG A 55 -4.88 17.62 -4.32
N GLU A 56 -5.69 18.55 -4.82
CA GLU A 56 -7.13 18.56 -4.57
C GLU A 56 -7.82 17.31 -5.12
N TYR A 57 -7.51 16.92 -6.35
CA TYR A 57 -8.01 15.68 -6.95
C TYR A 57 -7.67 14.45 -6.09
N ILE A 58 -6.45 14.34 -5.56
CA ILE A 58 -6.07 13.22 -4.68
C ILE A 58 -6.88 13.22 -3.37
N LEU A 59 -7.09 14.39 -2.77
CA LEU A 59 -7.82 14.51 -1.50
C LEU A 59 -9.32 14.27 -1.64
N HIS A 60 -9.91 14.61 -2.79
CA HIS A 60 -11.36 14.58 -2.99
C HIS A 60 -11.86 13.41 -3.82
N GLU A 61 -11.12 12.95 -4.82
CA GLU A 61 -11.62 11.94 -5.77
C GLU A 61 -10.92 10.60 -5.57
N ALA A 62 -9.58 10.58 -5.56
CA ALA A 62 -8.82 9.33 -5.57
C ALA A 62 -9.08 8.47 -4.33
N ILE A 63 -9.40 9.07 -3.18
CA ILE A 63 -9.71 8.36 -1.92
C ILE A 63 -10.88 7.37 -2.07
N TYR A 64 -11.79 7.62 -3.02
CA TYR A 64 -12.96 6.77 -3.25
C TYR A 64 -12.70 5.59 -4.18
N TYR A 65 -11.52 5.48 -4.78
CA TYR A 65 -11.18 4.39 -5.69
C TYR A 65 -11.21 3.05 -4.95
N LYS A 66 -11.83 2.02 -5.51
CA LYS A 66 -11.94 0.72 -4.86
C LYS A 66 -11.55 -0.42 -5.78
N GLU A 67 -11.68 -0.24 -7.09
CA GLU A 67 -11.48 -1.28 -8.08
C GLU A 67 -10.39 -0.89 -9.07
N GLU A 68 -10.00 -1.83 -9.94
CA GLU A 68 -8.89 -1.62 -10.87
C GLU A 68 -9.20 -0.54 -11.91
N GLU A 69 -10.45 -0.51 -12.38
CA GLU A 69 -10.95 0.42 -13.40
C GLU A 69 -10.92 1.87 -12.93
N ASP A 70 -10.87 2.11 -11.61
CA ASP A 70 -10.74 3.45 -11.04
C ASP A 70 -9.33 4.01 -11.25
N PHE A 71 -8.29 3.16 -11.36
CA PHE A 71 -6.90 3.58 -11.53
C PHE A 71 -6.53 3.76 -13.01
N ASP A 72 -6.94 4.89 -13.58
CA ASP A 72 -6.69 5.26 -14.97
C ASP A 72 -5.35 5.98 -15.19
N GLU A 73 -5.04 6.33 -16.45
CA GLU A 73 -3.80 7.04 -16.79
C GLU A 73 -3.72 8.43 -16.14
N SER A 74 -4.87 9.10 -15.95
CA SER A 74 -4.93 10.43 -15.32
C SER A 74 -4.52 10.34 -13.84
N PHE A 75 -4.96 9.29 -13.15
CA PHE A 75 -4.49 8.97 -11.81
C PHE A 75 -2.97 8.80 -11.78
N PHE A 76 -2.40 7.95 -12.64
CA PHE A 76 -0.96 7.69 -12.64
C PHE A 76 -0.13 8.92 -12.99
N ASP A 77 -0.54 9.71 -13.98
CA ASP A 77 0.10 10.98 -14.33
C ASP A 77 0.06 11.98 -13.17
N THR A 78 -1.04 11.99 -12.42
CA THR A 78 -1.19 12.85 -11.24
C THR A 78 -0.26 12.44 -10.10
N ILE A 79 -0.21 11.14 -9.77
CA ILE A 79 0.71 10.62 -8.74
C ILE A 79 2.16 10.88 -9.16
N GLU A 80 2.51 10.67 -10.42
CA GLU A 80 3.87 10.86 -10.93
C GLU A 80 4.33 12.32 -10.82
N GLU A 81 3.51 13.28 -11.25
CA GLU A 81 3.85 14.70 -11.13
C GLU A 81 3.94 15.17 -9.68
N LEU A 82 3.01 14.74 -8.82
CA LEU A 82 3.08 15.04 -7.39
C LEU A 82 4.31 14.41 -6.74
N TRP A 83 4.64 13.17 -7.05
CA TRP A 83 5.81 12.51 -6.47
C TRP A 83 7.11 13.19 -6.89
N SER A 84 7.17 13.77 -8.10
CA SER A 84 8.33 14.55 -8.56
C SER A 84 8.46 15.94 -7.92
N ASP A 85 7.43 16.42 -7.22
CA ASP A 85 7.38 17.76 -6.62
C ASP A 85 8.26 17.86 -5.37
N ALA A 86 9.10 18.90 -5.31
CA ALA A 86 10.04 19.08 -4.21
C ALA A 86 9.35 19.32 -2.86
N GLY A 87 8.17 19.95 -2.85
CA GLY A 87 7.35 20.13 -1.65
C GLY A 87 6.81 18.79 -1.14
N VAL A 88 6.35 17.95 -2.05
CA VAL A 88 5.88 16.59 -1.72
C VAL A 88 7.03 15.74 -1.16
N GLN A 89 8.22 15.79 -1.77
CA GLN A 89 9.42 15.10 -1.24
C GLN A 89 9.81 15.61 0.15
N LYS A 90 9.78 16.92 0.41
CA LYS A 90 10.03 17.49 1.74
C LYS A 90 9.03 17.00 2.79
N CYS A 91 7.76 16.84 2.42
CA CYS A 91 6.75 16.28 3.31
C CYS A 91 7.00 14.79 3.58
N PHE A 92 7.41 14.02 2.57
CA PHE A 92 7.78 12.63 2.72
C PHE A 92 8.99 12.43 3.65
N ASP A 93 10.00 13.29 3.58
CA ASP A 93 11.17 13.25 4.48
C ASP A 93 10.79 13.44 5.97
N ARG A 94 9.63 14.06 6.23
CA ARG A 94 9.02 14.24 7.55
C ARG A 94 7.99 13.16 7.91
N SER A 95 7.99 12.03 7.19
CA SER A 95 7.01 10.96 7.38
C SER A 95 6.98 10.32 8.77
N ASN A 96 8.02 10.53 9.60
CA ASN A 96 8.00 10.14 11.01
C ASN A 96 7.04 10.97 11.88
N GLU A 97 6.52 12.09 11.37
CA GLU A 97 5.59 12.99 12.09
C GLU A 97 4.11 12.61 11.86
N TYR A 98 3.82 11.68 10.94
CA TYR A 98 2.47 11.21 10.63
C TYR A 98 2.44 9.71 10.33
N GLN A 99 1.24 9.17 10.08
CA GLN A 99 1.09 7.75 9.75
C GLN A 99 1.25 7.56 8.25
N LEU A 100 2.42 7.06 7.83
CA LEU A 100 2.68 6.64 6.46
C LEU A 100 2.94 5.13 6.41
N ILE A 101 2.53 4.47 5.33
CA ILE A 101 2.82 3.05 5.14
C ILE A 101 4.29 2.85 4.74
N ASP A 102 4.97 1.88 5.34
CA ASP A 102 6.42 1.63 5.09
C ASP A 102 6.77 1.35 3.62
N CYS A 103 5.80 0.86 2.83
CA CYS A 103 5.98 0.58 1.41
C CYS A 103 5.75 1.79 0.50
N ALA A 104 5.43 2.97 1.04
CA ALA A 104 5.10 4.18 0.28
C ALA A 104 6.15 4.50 -0.78
N LYS A 105 7.41 4.72 -0.35
CA LYS A 105 8.50 5.06 -1.27
C LYS A 105 8.70 4.02 -2.35
N TYR A 106 8.67 2.74 -1.96
CA TYR A 106 8.93 1.62 -2.88
C TYR A 106 7.94 1.59 -4.05
N PHE A 107 6.65 1.83 -3.80
CA PHE A 107 5.65 1.85 -4.86
C PHE A 107 5.60 3.18 -5.61
N LEU A 108 5.79 4.31 -4.93
CA LEU A 108 5.82 5.63 -5.57
C LEU A 108 7.04 5.81 -6.50
N ASP A 109 8.16 5.16 -6.21
CA ASP A 109 9.32 5.13 -7.13
C ASP A 109 9.09 4.27 -8.39
N GLN A 110 8.04 3.43 -8.40
CA GLN A 110 7.77 2.44 -9.45
C GLN A 110 6.50 2.71 -10.25
N ILE A 111 5.96 3.94 -10.20
CA ILE A 111 4.72 4.33 -10.89
C ILE A 111 4.71 3.91 -12.37
N LYS A 112 5.82 4.16 -13.07
CA LYS A 112 5.98 3.81 -14.51
C LYS A 112 5.82 2.32 -14.79
N THR A 113 6.20 1.46 -13.86
CA THR A 113 6.07 0.00 -14.01
C THR A 113 4.67 -0.45 -13.61
N ILE A 114 4.13 0.09 -12.52
CA ILE A 114 2.82 -0.30 -11.96
C ILE A 114 1.65 0.15 -12.85
N ARG A 115 1.81 1.25 -13.61
CA ARG A 115 0.79 1.77 -14.53
C ARG A 115 0.59 0.90 -15.78
N LEU A 116 1.54 0.03 -16.12
CA LEU A 116 1.48 -0.79 -17.33
C LEU A 116 0.28 -1.76 -17.27
N LYS A 117 -0.45 -1.89 -18.38
CA LYS A 117 -1.61 -2.79 -18.49
C LYS A 117 -1.24 -4.27 -18.28
N ASP A 118 -0.02 -4.64 -18.61
CA ASP A 118 0.54 -5.98 -18.45
C ASP A 118 1.44 -6.10 -17.22
N TYR A 119 1.36 -5.15 -16.28
CA TYR A 119 2.10 -5.20 -15.02
C TYR A 119 1.85 -6.53 -14.29
N SER A 120 2.93 -7.21 -13.95
CA SER A 120 2.92 -8.44 -13.16
C SER A 120 3.73 -8.22 -11.87
N PRO A 121 3.10 -8.28 -10.69
CA PRO A 121 3.80 -8.08 -9.43
C PRO A 121 4.94 -9.06 -9.24
N THR A 122 6.12 -8.54 -8.90
CA THR A 122 7.27 -9.33 -8.49
C THR A 122 7.05 -9.91 -7.10
N ASP A 123 7.81 -10.94 -6.72
CA ASP A 123 7.78 -11.45 -5.35
C ASP A 123 8.13 -10.35 -4.33
N GLN A 124 8.97 -9.40 -4.71
CA GLN A 124 9.31 -8.24 -3.88
C GLN A 124 8.10 -7.31 -3.69
N ASP A 125 7.32 -7.07 -4.74
CA ASP A 125 6.07 -6.30 -4.65
C ASP A 125 5.07 -6.99 -3.72
N LEU A 126 4.93 -8.31 -3.88
CA LEU A 126 4.02 -9.13 -3.07
C LEU A 126 4.43 -9.15 -1.59
N LEU A 127 5.73 -9.11 -1.30
CA LEU A 127 6.27 -9.03 0.05
C LEU A 127 6.11 -7.65 0.69
N ARG A 128 6.18 -6.57 -0.10
CA ARG A 128 6.05 -5.18 0.36
C ARG A 128 4.60 -4.70 0.41
N CYS A 129 3.71 -5.30 -0.39
CA CYS A 129 2.30 -4.96 -0.44
C CYS A 129 1.66 -5.12 0.95
N ARG A 130 1.08 -4.02 1.44
CA ARG A 130 0.40 -3.96 2.72
C ARG A 130 -1.07 -4.22 2.52
N VAL A 131 -1.55 -5.35 3.04
CA VAL A 131 -2.97 -5.64 3.18
C VAL A 131 -3.28 -5.70 4.66
N LEU A 132 -4.27 -4.95 5.11
CA LEU A 132 -4.68 -4.99 6.51
C LEU A 132 -5.32 -6.34 6.84
N THR A 133 -4.60 -7.17 7.60
CA THR A 133 -5.15 -8.42 8.13
C THR A 133 -6.25 -8.10 9.14
N ARG A 134 -7.49 -8.49 8.80
CA ARG A 134 -8.63 -8.48 9.72
C ARG A 134 -8.99 -9.93 10.06
N GLY A 135 -9.07 -10.25 11.34
CA GLY A 135 -9.37 -11.60 11.83
C GLY A 135 -8.13 -12.46 12.05
N ILE A 136 -8.37 -13.77 12.09
CA ILE A 136 -7.37 -14.82 12.30
C ILE A 136 -7.34 -15.67 11.03
N PHE A 137 -6.16 -15.83 10.44
CA PHE A 137 -5.94 -16.69 9.28
C PHE A 137 -5.00 -17.83 9.65
N GLU A 138 -5.37 -19.04 9.28
CA GLU A 138 -4.59 -20.24 9.58
C GLU A 138 -3.91 -20.78 8.33
N THR A 139 -2.73 -21.35 8.50
CA THR A 139 -2.01 -22.04 7.43
C THR A 139 -1.27 -23.23 8.03
N LYS A 140 -1.50 -24.42 7.46
CA LYS A 140 -0.82 -25.65 7.85
C LYS A 140 0.12 -26.08 6.73
N PHE A 141 1.36 -26.39 7.06
CA PHE A 141 2.37 -26.86 6.09
C PHE A 141 3.36 -27.80 6.76
N SER A 142 4.06 -28.60 5.98
CA SER A 142 5.04 -29.57 6.49
C SER A 142 6.43 -29.29 5.92
N VAL A 143 7.47 -29.31 6.76
CA VAL A 143 8.88 -29.17 6.35
C VAL A 143 9.65 -30.32 6.96
N GLU A 144 10.34 -31.12 6.14
CA GLU A 144 11.15 -32.26 6.60
C GLU A 144 10.40 -33.20 7.58
N LYS A 145 9.13 -33.50 7.26
CA LYS A 145 8.20 -34.32 8.07
C LYS A 145 7.73 -33.68 9.39
N VAL A 146 8.11 -32.45 9.68
CA VAL A 146 7.57 -31.66 10.80
C VAL A 146 6.37 -30.86 10.32
N ASN A 147 5.24 -30.96 11.01
CA ASN A 147 4.03 -30.22 10.71
C ASN A 147 4.02 -28.88 11.46
N PHE A 148 3.80 -27.79 10.74
CA PHE A 148 3.63 -26.45 11.28
C PHE A 148 2.18 -25.99 11.12
N HIS A 149 1.65 -25.38 12.17
CA HIS A 149 0.37 -24.68 12.16
C HIS A 149 0.65 -23.21 12.49
N MET A 150 0.53 -22.36 11.49
CA MET A 150 0.83 -20.93 11.58
C MET A 150 -0.46 -20.13 11.61
N PHE A 151 -0.54 -19.18 12.55
CA PHE A 151 -1.63 -18.24 12.69
C PHE A 151 -1.13 -16.83 12.30
N ASP A 152 -1.86 -16.16 11.42
CA ASP A 152 -1.68 -14.75 11.06
C ASP A 152 -2.87 -13.97 11.63
N VAL A 153 -2.60 -13.14 12.64
CA VAL A 153 -3.63 -12.45 13.41
C VAL A 153 -3.48 -10.95 13.24
N GLY A 154 -4.60 -10.25 12.96
CA GLY A 154 -4.61 -8.80 12.83
C GLY A 154 -3.95 -8.09 14.04
N GLY A 155 -2.98 -7.21 13.77
CA GLY A 155 -2.21 -6.49 14.80
C GLY A 155 -2.81 -5.13 15.21
N GLN A 156 -3.82 -4.66 14.49
CA GLN A 156 -4.53 -3.41 14.80
C GLN A 156 -5.19 -3.49 16.17
N ARG A 157 -5.29 -2.36 16.89
CA ARG A 157 -5.74 -2.32 18.29
C ARG A 157 -7.09 -3.03 18.51
N GLU A 158 -8.01 -2.90 17.56
CA GLU A 158 -9.34 -3.54 17.60
C GLU A 158 -9.27 -5.06 17.40
N GLU A 159 -8.29 -5.53 16.63
CA GLU A 159 -8.08 -6.95 16.29
C GLU A 159 -7.37 -7.71 17.42
N ARG A 160 -6.62 -7.01 18.29
CA ARG A 160 -5.85 -7.63 19.40
C ARG A 160 -6.70 -8.46 20.37
N ARG A 161 -7.99 -8.15 20.52
CA ARG A 161 -8.91 -8.95 21.34
C ARG A 161 -9.05 -10.39 20.85
N LYS A 162 -8.78 -10.66 19.57
CA LYS A 162 -8.88 -12.00 18.95
C LYS A 162 -7.67 -12.87 19.24
N TRP A 163 -6.54 -12.31 19.68
CA TRP A 163 -5.29 -13.04 19.87
C TRP A 163 -5.44 -14.21 20.85
N ILE A 164 -6.20 -14.02 21.93
CA ILE A 164 -6.42 -15.06 22.94
C ILE A 164 -7.04 -16.35 22.36
N GLN A 165 -7.79 -16.25 21.25
CA GLN A 165 -8.40 -17.41 20.59
C GLN A 165 -7.35 -18.33 19.92
N CYS A 166 -6.14 -17.83 19.66
CA CYS A 166 -5.07 -18.57 19.01
C CYS A 166 -4.11 -19.26 20.00
N PHE A 167 -4.22 -18.96 21.30
CA PHE A 167 -3.27 -19.40 22.33
C PHE A 167 -3.91 -20.19 23.49
N ASN A 168 -5.13 -20.70 23.28
CA ASN A 168 -5.80 -21.59 24.24
C ASN A 168 -5.48 -23.06 23.99
#